data_AF-A0A7C1JJ54-F1
#
_entry.id   AF-A0A7C1JJ54-F1
#
_cell.length_a   1.000
_cell.length_b   1.000
_cell.length_c   1.000
_cell.angle_alpha   90.00
_cell.angle_beta   90.00
_cell.angle_gamma   90.00
#
_symmetry.space_group_name_H-M   'P 1'
#
loop_
_entity.id
_entity.type
_entity.pdbx_description
1 polymer ?
#
loop_
_entity_poly.entity_id
_entity_poly.type
_entity_poly.pdbx_seq_one_letter_code
_entity_poly.pdbx_strand_id
1 'polypeptide(L)' 'TAHGALMRYITTADPKHFQPMNVNYGLFPPLPERIKDRKRRNLMLAERALRVLDTWRQSVNL' A
#
# COMPACT_ATOMS: atom_id res chain seq x y z
N THR A 1 -1.31 -2.63 3.17
CA THR A 1 -2.73 -2.25 3.04
C THR A 1 -2.82 -0.81 2.57
N ALA A 2 -3.98 -0.32 2.11
CA ALA A 2 -4.13 1.08 1.69
C ALA A 2 -3.87 2.07 2.85
N HIS A 3 -4.55 1.88 3.98
CA HIS A 3 -4.34 2.67 5.19
C HIS A 3 -2.90 2.59 5.70
N GLY A 4 -2.31 1.38 5.76
CA GLY A 4 -0.93 1.21 6.21
C GLY A 4 0.08 1.93 5.32
N ALA A 5 -0.13 1.93 4.00
CA ALA A 5 0.72 2.67 3.06
C ALA A 5 0.62 4.19 3.27
N LEU A 6 -0.60 4.71 3.44
CA LEU A 6 -0.82 6.13 3.68
C LEU A 6 -0.26 6.58 5.04
N MET A 7 -0.49 5.81 6.10
CA MET A 7 0.06 6.10 7.43
C MET A 7 1.59 6.15 7.39
N ARG A 8 2.23 5.16 6.75
CA ARG A 8 3.69 5.17 6.57
C ARG A 8 4.15 6.41 5.82
N TYR A 9 3.47 6.79 4.74
CA TYR A 9 3.83 8.00 4.00
C TYR A 9 3.78 9.25 4.89
N ILE A 10 2.69 9.43 5.63
CA ILE A 10 2.52 10.58 6.53
C ILE A 10 3.60 10.61 7.63
N THR A 11 3.99 9.46 8.17
CA THR A 11 4.95 9.39 9.29
C THR A 11 6.41 9.35 8.87
N THR A 12 6.73 9.04 7.60
CA THR A 12 8.12 8.88 7.14
C THR A 12 8.54 9.78 5.98
N ALA A 13 7.61 10.51 5.35
CA ALA A 13 7.97 11.46 4.30
C ALA A 13 8.83 12.61 4.86
N ASP A 14 9.71 13.17 4.02
CA ASP A 14 10.48 14.36 4.36
C ASP A 14 9.53 15.53 4.67
N PRO A 15 9.50 16.06 5.90
CA PRO A 15 8.60 17.15 6.25
C PRO A 15 8.78 18.41 5.39
N LYS A 16 10.01 18.67 4.88
CA LYS A 16 10.28 19.85 4.04
C LYS A 16 9.65 19.76 2.66
N HIS A 17 9.40 18.55 2.18
CA HIS A 17 8.86 18.28 0.84
C HIS A 17 7.56 17.48 0.90
N PHE A 18 6.92 17.41 2.08
CA PHE A 18 5.69 16.67 2.26
C PHE A 18 4.58 17.27 1.39
N GLN A 19 3.87 16.41 0.66
CA GLN A 19 2.71 16.80 -0.12
C GLN A 19 1.50 16.01 0.36
N PRO A 20 0.44 16.67 0.85
CA PRO A 20 -0.77 15.96 1.21
C PRO A 20 -1.37 15.31 -0.03
N MET A 21 -1.64 14.01 0.05
CA MET A 21 -2.23 13.27 -1.05
C MET A 21 -3.12 12.13 -0.57
N ASN A 22 -4.10 11.78 -1.41
CA ASN A 22 -4.87 10.56 -1.24
C ASN A 22 -4.00 9.31 -1.49
N VAL A 23 -4.45 8.18 -0.96
CA VAL A 23 -3.80 6.89 -1.21
C VAL A 23 -3.79 6.57 -2.71
N ASN A 24 -2.65 6.08 -3.19
CA ASN A 24 -2.47 5.62 -4.56
C ASN A 24 -1.53 4.41 -4.58
N TYR A 25 -1.53 3.63 -5.66
CA TYR A 25 -0.71 2.41 -5.77
C TYR A 25 0.80 2.66 -5.72
N GLY A 26 1.27 3.89 -5.93
CA GLY A 26 2.68 4.26 -5.79
C GLY A 26 3.19 4.24 -4.35
N LEU A 27 2.30 4.35 -3.36
CA LEU A 27 2.66 4.25 -1.93
C LEU A 27 2.82 2.80 -1.45
N PHE A 28 2.39 1.82 -2.25
CA PHE A 28 2.45 0.42 -1.87
C PHE A 28 3.87 -0.12 -2.12
N PRO A 29 4.33 -1.10 -1.34
CA PRO A 29 5.59 -1.78 -1.64
C PRO A 29 5.59 -2.32 -3.09
N PRO A 30 6.73 -2.40 -3.77
CA PRO A 30 6.77 -2.97 -5.13
C PRO A 30 6.38 -4.45 -5.13
N LEU A 31 5.90 -4.96 -6.27
CA LEU A 31 5.76 -6.41 -6.50
C LEU A 31 7.15 -7.00 -6.79
N PRO A 32 7.39 -8.29 -6.49
CA PRO A 32 8.66 -8.95 -6.78
C PRO A 32 9.03 -8.91 -8.27
N GLU A 33 8.02 -8.98 -9.14
CA GLU A 33 8.17 -8.99 -10.58
C GLU A 33 7.64 -7.70 -11.21
N ARG A 34 8.30 -7.26 -12.28
CA ARG A 34 7.86 -6.12 -13.06
C ARG A 34 6.71 -6.52 -13.98
N ILE A 35 5.51 -6.03 -13.68
CA ILE A 35 4.33 -6.20 -14.52
C ILE A 35 4.10 -4.95 -15.37
N LYS A 36 4.16 -5.11 -16.70
CA LYS A 36 3.93 -4.03 -17.67
C LYS A 36 2.45 -3.61 -17.71
N ASP A 37 1.54 -4.58 -17.68
CA ASP A 37 0.11 -4.30 -17.70
C ASP A 37 -0.36 -3.62 -16.41
N ARG A 38 -0.86 -2.39 -16.52
CA ARG A 38 -1.23 -1.56 -15.37
C ARG A 38 -2.40 -2.16 -14.59
N LYS A 39 -3.39 -2.74 -15.26
CA LYS A 39 -4.59 -3.30 -14.62
C LYS A 39 -4.22 -4.53 -13.78
N ARG A 40 -3.46 -5.46 -14.35
CA ARG A 40 -2.94 -6.65 -13.68
C ARG A 40 -2.04 -6.28 -12.52
N ARG A 41 -1.14 -5.29 -12.70
CA ARG A 41 -0.28 -4.80 -11.61
C ARG A 41 -1.11 -4.26 -10.44
N ASN A 42 -2.10 -3.41 -10.71
CA ASN A 42 -2.97 -2.85 -9.68
C ASN A 42 -3.79 -3.93 -8.97
N LEU A 43 -4.32 -4.91 -9.71
CA LEU A 43 -5.05 -6.05 -9.14
C LEU A 43 -4.16 -6.83 -8.17
N MET A 44 -2.95 -7.20 -8.58
CA MET A 44 -2.03 -7.96 -7.71
C MET A 44 -1.60 -7.17 -6.47
N LEU A 45 -1.41 -5.85 -6.59
CA LEU A 45 -1.16 -4.98 -5.44
C LEU A 45 -2.35 -4.97 -4.47
N ALA A 46 -3.58 -4.86 -5.00
CA ALA A 46 -4.80 -4.89 -4.21
C ALA A 46 -5.00 -6.23 -3.50
N GLU A 47 -4.85 -7.35 -4.21
CA GLU A 47 -4.94 -8.69 -3.63
C GLU A 47 -3.92 -8.93 -2.52
N ARG A 48 -2.66 -8.54 -2.73
CA ARG A 48 -1.63 -8.62 -1.67
C ARG A 48 -2.01 -7.75 -0.48
N ALA A 49 -2.52 -6.54 -0.73
CA ALA A 49 -2.94 -5.64 0.34
C ALA A 49 -4.12 -6.17 1.14
N LEU A 50 -5.09 -6.84 0.50
CA LEU A 50 -6.22 -7.49 1.16
C LEU A 50 -5.77 -8.68 1.99
N ARG A 51 -4.89 -9.55 1.47
CA ARG A 51 -4.32 -10.67 2.23
C ARG A 51 -3.62 -10.20 3.50
N VAL A 52 -2.76 -9.18 3.39
CA VAL A 52 -2.06 -8.61 4.55
C VAL A 52 -3.03 -7.98 5.55
N LEU A 53 -4.09 -7.32 5.07
CA LEU A 53 -5.12 -6.76 5.95
C LEU A 53 -5.84 -7.86 6.73
N ASP A 54 -6.20 -8.95 6.07
CA ASP A 54 -6.89 -10.07 6.70
C ASP A 54 -6.00 -10.77 7.74
N THR A 55 -4.73 -11.02 7.43
CA THR A 55 -3.76 -11.54 8.40
C THR A 55 -3.61 -10.62 9.61
N TRP A 56 -3.49 -9.30 9.38
CA TRP A 56 -3.40 -8.34 10.48
C TRP A 56 -4.68 -8.35 11.33
N ARG A 57 -5.85 -8.36 10.69
CA ARG A 57 -7.16 -8.40 11.36
C ARG A 57 -7.27 -9.60 12.31
N GLN A 58 -6.89 -10.79 11.83
CA GLN A 58 -6.84 -12.00 12.66
C GLN A 58 -5.86 -11.86 13.83
N SER A 59 -4.70 -11.20 13.62
CA SER A 59 -3.70 -11.01 14.68
C SER A 59 -4.17 -10.09 15.82
N VAL A 60 -5.17 -9.23 15.57
CA VAL A 60 -5.74 -8.30 16.55
C VAL A 60 -7.13 -8.72 17.04
N ASN A 61 -7.55 -9.96 16.76
CA ASN A 61 -8.87 -10.52 17.09
C ASN A 61 -10.05 -9.69 16.58
N LEU A 62 -9.92 -9.12 15.37
CA LEU A 62 -10.99 -8.43 14.64
C LEU A 62 -11.54 -9.27 13.46
#